data_AF-A0A925PKK0-F1
#
_entry.id   AF-A0A925PKK0-F1
#
_cell.length_a   1.000
_cell.length_b   1.000
_cell.length_c   1.000
_cell.angle_alpha   90.00
_cell.angle_beta   90.00
_cell.angle_gamma   90.00
#
_symmetry.space_group_name_H-M   'P 1'
#
loop_
_entity.id
_entity.type
_entity.pdbx_description
1 polymer ?
#
loop_
_entity_poly.entity_id
_entity_poly.type
_entity_poly.pdbx_seq_one_letter_code
_entity_poly.pdbx_strand_id
1 'polypeptide(L)'
;MDPLQKVAIFLFIIGFERASSIIALMDNNEIKMIVPNIRKLIEVPQQTQESVWAEFKELGYEENMKSSDALSVIRLLFNGSIISDKDRRKYFG
;
A
#
# COMPACT_ATOMS: atom_id res chain seq x y z
N MET A 1 10.72 5.13 -0.58
CA MET A 1 9.91 4.54 0.49
C MET A 1 9.51 3.13 0.06
N ASP A 2 9.60 2.17 0.97
CA ASP A 2 9.27 0.76 0.68
C ASP A 2 7.77 0.61 0.38
N PRO A 3 7.37 -0.15 -0.66
CA PRO A 3 5.96 -0.44 -0.96
C PRO A 3 5.13 -0.86 0.25
N LEU A 4 5.65 -1.71 1.15
CA LEU A 4 4.92 -2.13 2.35
C LEU A 4 4.64 -0.97 3.31
N GLN A 5 5.58 -0.03 3.43
CA GLN A 5 5.39 1.18 4.22
C GLN A 5 4.34 2.09 3.59
N LYS A 6 4.36 2.25 2.26
CA LYS A 6 3.34 3.03 1.53
C LYS A 6 1.95 2.46 1.73
N VAL A 7 1.79 1.12 1.62
CA VAL A 7 0.51 0.44 1.88
C VAL A 7 0.06 0.63 3.31
N ALA A 8 0.97 0.51 4.29
CA ALA A 8 0.62 0.73 5.68
C ALA A 8 0.13 2.18 5.94
N ILE A 9 0.84 3.17 5.39
CA ILE A 9 0.46 4.58 5.49
C ILE A 9 -0.89 4.82 4.79
N PHE A 10 -1.10 4.23 3.62
CA PHE A 10 -2.35 4.34 2.90
C PHE A 10 -3.53 3.76 3.69
N LEU A 11 -3.37 2.56 4.27
CA LEU A 11 -4.36 1.94 5.14
C LEU A 11 -4.63 2.79 6.40
N PHE A 12 -3.63 3.52 6.90
CA PHE A 12 -3.81 4.50 7.97
C PHE A 12 -4.66 5.71 7.52
N ILE A 13 -4.37 6.28 6.34
CA ILE A 13 -5.07 7.46 5.78
C ILE A 13 -6.56 7.18 5.55
N ILE A 14 -6.91 6.02 4.99
CA ILE A 14 -8.31 5.68 4.65
C ILE A 14 -9.18 5.33 5.86
N GLY A 15 -8.58 5.26 7.05
CA GLY A 15 -9.26 4.95 8.29
C GLY A 15 -9.52 3.46 8.53
N PHE A 16 -9.80 3.14 9.81
CA PHE A 16 -9.85 1.78 10.32
C PHE A 16 -10.92 0.90 9.63
N GLU A 17 -12.14 1.40 9.45
CA GLU A 17 -13.24 0.59 8.89
C GLU A 17 -12.94 0.13 7.46
N ARG A 18 -12.46 1.06 6.64
CA ARG A 18 -12.13 0.79 5.24
C ARG A 18 -10.89 -0.08 5.11
N ALA A 19 -9.87 0.19 5.92
CA ALA A 19 -8.67 -0.63 5.99
C ALA A 19 -8.99 -2.07 6.41
N SER A 20 -9.82 -2.25 7.44
CA SER A 20 -10.24 -3.57 7.91
C SER A 20 -10.94 -4.38 6.82
N SER A 21 -11.83 -3.74 6.06
CA SER A 21 -12.54 -4.37 4.94
C SER A 21 -11.61 -4.81 3.81
N ILE A 22 -10.53 -4.06 3.57
CA ILE A 22 -9.49 -4.43 2.59
C ILE A 22 -8.59 -5.55 3.12
N ILE A 23 -8.16 -5.47 4.38
CA ILE A 23 -7.33 -6.48 5.04
C ILE A 23 -8.05 -7.83 5.11
N ALA A 24 -9.37 -7.84 5.31
CA ALA A 24 -10.17 -9.06 5.31
C ALA A 24 -10.16 -9.81 3.96
N LEU A 25 -9.83 -9.14 2.86
CA LEU A 25 -9.73 -9.72 1.51
C LEU A 25 -8.30 -10.15 1.14
N MET A 26 -7.31 -9.80 1.98
CA MET A 26 -5.92 -10.18 1.77
C MET A 26 -5.66 -11.63 2.14
N ASP A 27 -4.67 -12.24 1.51
CA ASP A 27 -4.20 -13.55 1.93
C ASP A 27 -3.33 -13.46 3.21
N ASN A 28 -3.12 -14.60 3.85
CA ASN A 28 -2.35 -14.67 5.09
C ASN A 28 -0.90 -14.17 4.96
N ASN A 29 -0.30 -14.24 3.77
CA ASN A 29 1.06 -13.76 3.54
C ASN A 29 1.07 -12.23 3.43
N GLU A 30 0.14 -11.66 2.67
CA GLU A 30 -0.08 -10.21 2.56
C GLU A 30 -0.30 -9.59 3.95
N ILE A 31 -1.17 -10.19 4.76
CA ILE A 31 -1.45 -9.73 6.14
C ILE A 31 -0.17 -9.75 6.99
N LYS A 32 0.60 -10.84 6.96
CA LYS A 32 1.86 -10.97 7.73
C LYS A 32 2.91 -9.93 7.34
N MET A 33 2.92 -9.48 6.10
CA MET A 33 3.85 -8.45 5.63
C MET A 33 3.38 -7.04 6.01
N ILE A 34 2.08 -6.77 5.93
CA ILE A 34 1.53 -5.41 6.10
C ILE A 34 1.33 -5.03 7.57
N VAL A 35 0.78 -5.93 8.39
CA VAL A 35 0.42 -5.63 9.79
C VAL A 35 1.60 -5.11 10.63
N PRO A 36 2.82 -5.68 10.54
CA PRO A 36 3.97 -5.14 11.26
C PRO A 36 4.34 -3.72 10.84
N ASN A 37 4.10 -3.34 9.59
CA ASN A 37 4.36 -1.99 9.11
C ASN A 37 3.34 -0.99 9.65
N ILE A 38 2.05 -1.36 9.70
CA ILE A 38 1.01 -0.53 10.32
C ILE A 38 1.34 -0.26 11.79
N ARG A 39 1.74 -1.29 12.54
CA ARG A 39 2.08 -1.16 13.98
C ARG A 39 3.29 -0.26 14.25
N LYS A 40 4.15 -0.06 13.26
CA LYS A 40 5.32 0.84 13.36
C LYS A 40 4.98 2.29 13.05
N LEU A 41 3.78 2.58 12.54
CA LEU A 41 3.31 3.94 12.31
C LEU A 41 2.95 4.56 13.67
N ILE A 42 3.81 5.44 14.17
CA ILE A 42 3.57 6.22 15.39
C ILE A 42 3.02 7.59 15.01
N GLU A 43 3.68 8.25 14.06
CA GLU A 43 3.28 9.54 13.53
C GLU A 43 3.77 9.62 12.08
N VAL A 44 2.86 9.89 11.15
CA VAL A 44 3.19 10.03 9.73
C VAL A 44 3.07 11.51 9.38
N PRO A 45 4.16 12.19 8.97
CA PRO A 45 4.10 13.60 8.58
C PRO A 45 3.06 13.84 7.48
N GLN A 46 2.33 14.96 7.54
CA GLN A 46 1.27 15.29 6.58
C GLN A 46 1.77 15.22 5.13
N GLN A 47 2.95 15.76 4.84
CA GLN A 47 3.56 15.71 3.51
C GLN A 47 3.76 14.27 3.01
N THR A 48 4.07 13.33 3.91
CA THR A 48 4.20 11.91 3.56
C THR A 48 2.84 11.31 3.27
N GLN A 49 1.82 11.68 4.04
CA GLN A 49 0.45 11.21 3.79
C GLN A 49 -0.07 11.70 2.44
N GLU A 50 0.12 12.98 2.12
CA GLU A 50 -0.27 13.58 0.83
C GLU A 50 0.45 12.92 -0.35
N SER A 51 1.75 12.67 -0.22
CA SER A 51 2.53 11.99 -1.26
C SER A 51 2.05 10.56 -1.50
N VAL A 52 1.78 9.79 -0.44
CA VAL A 52 1.25 8.42 -0.56
C VAL A 52 -0.14 8.46 -1.15
N TRP A 53 -1.00 9.38 -0.71
CA TRP A 53 -2.34 9.55 -1.24
C TRP A 53 -2.34 9.83 -2.75
N ALA A 54 -1.50 10.78 -3.20
CA ALA A 54 -1.37 11.12 -4.61
C ALA A 54 -0.93 9.91 -5.46
N GLU A 55 0.04 9.13 -4.99
CA GLU A 55 0.50 7.93 -5.70
C GLU A 55 -0.61 6.87 -5.84
N PHE A 56 -1.40 6.65 -4.78
CA PHE A 56 -2.55 5.74 -4.87
C PHE A 56 -3.63 6.27 -5.83
N LYS A 57 -3.87 7.58 -5.88
CA LYS A 57 -4.75 8.21 -6.87
C LYS A 57 -4.25 8.01 -8.30
N GLU A 58 -2.95 8.15 -8.55
CA GLU A 58 -2.33 7.91 -9.87
C GLU A 58 -2.44 6.44 -10.30
N LEU A 59 -2.39 5.51 -9.34
CA LEU A 59 -2.61 4.08 -9.58
C LEU A 59 -4.10 3.70 -9.79
N GLY A 60 -5.00 4.68 -9.75
CA GLY A 60 -6.43 4.48 -10.02
C GLY A 60 -7.29 4.24 -8.78
N TYR A 61 -6.81 4.59 -7.58
CA TYR A 61 -7.66 4.53 -6.39
C TYR A 61 -8.75 5.60 -6.42
N GLU A 62 -9.97 5.21 -6.03
CA GLU A 62 -11.11 6.11 -5.86
C GLU A 62 -11.75 5.96 -4.48
N GLU A 63 -12.17 7.08 -3.89
CA GLU A 63 -12.72 7.11 -2.52
C GLU A 63 -14.04 6.34 -2.36
N ASN A 64 -14.73 6.03 -3.44
CA ASN A 64 -15.97 5.26 -3.44
C ASN A 64 -15.79 3.85 -4.02
N MET A 65 -14.57 3.44 -4.42
CA MET A 65 -14.34 2.11 -4.96
C MET A 65 -14.51 1.02 -3.88
N LYS A 66 -14.92 -0.17 -4.32
CA LYS A 66 -15.09 -1.34 -3.46
C LYS A 66 -13.75 -1.79 -2.88
N SER A 67 -13.78 -2.42 -1.71
CA SER A 67 -12.57 -2.93 -1.05
C SER A 67 -11.78 -3.93 -1.90
N SER A 68 -12.46 -4.73 -2.75
CA SER A 68 -11.81 -5.64 -3.71
C SER A 68 -11.00 -4.90 -4.77
N ASP A 69 -11.51 -3.76 -5.24
CA ASP A 69 -10.87 -2.98 -6.28
C ASP A 69 -9.69 -2.21 -5.68
N ALA A 70 -9.88 -1.65 -4.47
CA ALA A 70 -8.82 -1.02 -3.70
C ALA A 70 -7.66 -2.00 -3.40
N LEU A 71 -7.97 -3.25 -3.06
CA LEU A 71 -6.97 -4.31 -2.89
C LEU A 71 -6.20 -4.58 -4.18
N SER A 72 -6.86 -4.51 -5.34
CA SER A 72 -6.20 -4.67 -6.64
C SER A 72 -5.18 -3.55 -6.89
N VAL A 73 -5.51 -2.30 -6.53
CA VAL A 73 -4.56 -1.17 -6.57
C VAL A 73 -3.37 -1.39 -5.64
N ILE A 74 -3.61 -1.85 -4.40
CA ILE A 74 -2.54 -2.21 -3.46
C ILE A 74 -1.61 -3.28 -4.06
N ARG A 75 -2.17 -4.30 -4.70
CA ARG A 75 -1.40 -5.37 -5.36
C ARG A 75 -0.63 -4.87 -6.58
N LEU A 76 -1.16 -3.89 -7.32
CA LEU A 76 -0.42 -3.23 -8.39
C LEU A 76 0.82 -2.53 -7.86
N LEU A 77 0.75 -1.86 -6.70
CA LEU A 77 1.91 -1.27 -6.06
C LEU A 77 2.95 -2.34 -5.66
N PHE A 78 2.50 -3.47 -5.10
CA PHE A 78 3.39 -4.60 -4.80
C PHE A 78 4.07 -5.16 -6.06
N ASN A 79 3.29 -5.48 -7.09
CA ASN A 79 3.82 -6.12 -8.28
C ASN A 79 4.67 -5.17 -9.14
N GLY A 80 4.30 -3.89 -9.21
CA GLY A 80 5.10 -2.85 -9.86
C GLY A 80 6.45 -2.67 -9.20
N SER A 81 6.52 -2.79 -7.87
CA SER A 81 7.79 -2.74 -7.14
C SER A 81 8.68 -3.96 -7.38
N ILE A 82 8.10 -5.16 -7.54
CA ILE A 82 8.82 -6.38 -7.91
C ILE A 82 9.44 -6.27 -9.31
N ILE A 83 8.73 -5.64 -10.26
CA ILE A 83 9.24 -5.41 -11.63
C ILE A 83 10.41 -4.42 -11.58
N SER A 84 10.24 -3.28 -10.89
CA SER A 84 11.29 -2.28 -10.73
C SER A 84 12.57 -2.84 -10.08
N ASP A 85 12.43 -3.68 -9.05
CA ASP A 85 13.59 -4.31 -8.38
C ASP A 85 14.27 -5.39 -9.22
N LYS A 86 13.53 -6.13 -10.05
CA LYS A 86 14.10 -7.08 -11.02
C LYS A 86 14.94 -6.36 -12.08
N ASP A 87 14.43 -5.25 -12.61
CA ASP A 87 15.17 -4.45 -13.58
C ASP A 87 16.40 -3.81 -12.94
N ARG A 88 16.30 -3.29 -11.71
CA ARG A 88 17.45 -2.72 -11.00
C ARG A 88 18.55 -3.74 -10.75
N ARG A 89 18.22 -4.98 -10.39
CA ARG A 89 19.21 -6.07 -10.23
C ARG A 89 19.80 -6.55 -11.55
N LYS A 90 19.09 -6.41 -12.66
CA LYS A 90 19.59 -6.79 -13.99
C LYS A 90 20.62 -5.81 -14.55
N TYR A 91 20.51 -4.53 -14.19
CA TYR A 91 21.44 -3.49 -14.66
C TYR A 91 22.59 -3.19 -13.69
N PHE A 92 22.47 -3.55 -12.41
CA PHE A 92 23.46 -3.21 -11.37
C PHE A 92 23.86 -4.39 -10.47
N GLY A 93 23.53 -5.63 -10.84
CA GLY A 93 23.84 -6.86 -10.10
C GLY A 93 24.94 -7.68 -10.74
#